data_AF-A0A2H0YNF7-F1
#
_entry.id   AF-A0A2H0YNF7-F1
#
_cell.length_a   1.000
_cell.length_b   1.000
_cell.length_c   1.000
_cell.angle_alpha   90.00
_cell.angle_beta   90.00
_cell.angle_gamma   90.00
#
_symmetry.space_group_name_H-M   'P 1'
#
loop_
_entity.id
_entity.type
_entity.pdbx_description
1 polymer ?
#
loop_
_entity_poly.entity_id
_entity_poly.type
_entity_poly.pdbx_seq_one_letter_code
_entity_poly.pdbx_strand_id
1 'polypeptide(L)'
;MAEEILPLKTPVPKKKGGWFQKIPGDILLSPGGMVLIFLALIIEIIDWIPLPLIDQIIELPLELMFIVLLVVITKTSFKSLLIPFIIERIPIISDILPTWLIRMFV
;
A
#
# COMPACT_ATOMS: atom_id res chain seq x y z
N MET A 1 -24.23 27.12 -35.68
CA MET A 1 -24.11 25.82 -35.00
C MET A 1 -23.20 26.03 -33.82
N ALA A 2 -23.75 26.00 -32.60
CA ALA A 2 -22.97 26.19 -31.38
C ALA A 2 -22.47 24.81 -30.93
N GLU A 3 -21.15 24.61 -30.93
CA GLU A 3 -20.53 23.42 -30.35
C GLU A 3 -20.55 23.57 -28.82
N GLU A 4 -21.39 22.75 -28.19
CA GLU A 4 -21.49 22.65 -26.74
C GLU A 4 -20.24 21.92 -26.23
N ILE A 5 -19.23 22.68 -25.79
CA ILE A 5 -18.01 22.14 -25.20
C ILE A 5 -18.38 21.55 -23.83
N LEU A 6 -18.68 20.25 -23.80
CA LEU A 6 -18.89 19.50 -22.57
C LEU A 6 -17.65 19.67 -21.67
N PRO A 7 -17.82 20.08 -20.40
CA PRO A 7 -16.70 20.18 -19.49
C PRO A 7 -16.12 18.78 -19.29
N LEU A 8 -14.87 18.58 -19.75
CA LEU A 8 -14.04 17.43 -19.42
C LEU A 8 -14.05 17.27 -17.90
N LYS A 9 -14.89 16.35 -17.42
CA LYS A 9 -15.01 15.98 -16.02
C LYS A 9 -13.72 15.25 -15.65
N THR A 10 -12.67 16.02 -15.40
CA THR A 10 -11.45 15.51 -14.82
C THR A 10 -11.85 14.80 -13.51
N PRO A 11 -11.55 13.51 -13.35
CA PRO A 11 -11.79 12.86 -12.08
C PRO A 11 -10.82 13.49 -11.09
N VAL A 12 -11.26 14.52 -10.39
CA VAL A 12 -10.53 15.09 -9.26
C VAL A 12 -10.35 13.94 -8.27
N PRO A 13 -9.11 13.48 -8.02
CA PRO A 13 -8.90 12.39 -7.09
C PRO A 13 -9.35 12.89 -5.72
N LYS A 14 -10.49 12.37 -5.23
CA LYS A 14 -11.01 12.70 -3.91
C LYS A 14 -9.93 12.28 -2.91
N LYS A 15 -9.18 13.25 -2.38
CA LYS A 15 -8.32 13.05 -1.20
C LYS A 15 -9.20 12.61 -0.04
N LYS A 16 -9.41 11.30 0.13
CA LYS A 16 -10.09 10.73 1.30
C LYS A 16 -9.04 10.52 2.39
N GLY A 17 -8.68 11.58 3.11
CA GLY A 17 -7.71 11.55 4.21
C GLY A 17 -8.22 10.87 5.50
N GLY A 18 -8.83 9.69 5.39
CA GLY A 18 -9.35 8.91 6.50
C GLY A 18 -8.37 7.85 7.01
N TRP A 19 -8.72 7.23 8.15
CA TRP A 19 -7.98 6.11 8.74
C TRP A 19 -8.10 4.80 7.95
N PHE A 20 -9.12 4.70 7.10
CA PHE A 20 -9.42 3.56 6.24
C PHE A 20 -9.62 4.08 4.82
N GLN A 21 -8.54 4.13 4.06
CA GLN A 21 -8.55 4.65 2.70
C GLN A 21 -8.14 3.53 1.75
N LYS A 22 -9.16 2.81 1.26
CA LYS A 22 -8.99 1.81 0.21
C LYS A 22 -8.32 2.40 -1.02
N ILE A 23 -7.29 1.72 -1.51
CA ILE A 23 -6.58 2.10 -2.73
C ILE A 23 -7.47 1.80 -3.94
N PRO A 24 -7.68 2.77 -4.86
CA PRO A 24 -8.44 2.53 -6.09
C PRO A 24 -7.80 1.42 -6.93
N GLY A 25 -8.60 0.47 -7.42
CA GLY A 25 -8.12 -0.69 -8.18
C GLY A 25 -7.40 -0.32 -9.48
N ASP A 26 -7.79 0.79 -10.11
CA ASP A 26 -7.13 1.37 -11.28
C ASP A 26 -5.69 1.83 -11.00
N ILE A 27 -5.42 2.30 -9.78
CA ILE A 27 -4.06 2.66 -9.35
C ILE A 27 -3.28 1.40 -8.96
N LEU A 28 -3.93 0.44 -8.31
CA LEU A 28 -3.35 -0.84 -7.90
C LEU A 28 -2.91 -1.69 -9.10
N LEU A 29 -3.69 -1.68 -10.18
CA LEU A 29 -3.39 -2.39 -11.43
C LEU A 29 -2.55 -1.57 -12.41
N SER A 30 -2.19 -0.33 -12.05
CA SER A 30 -1.25 0.47 -12.84
C SER A 30 0.17 -0.11 -12.77
N PRO A 31 1.09 0.24 -13.69
CA PRO A 31 2.48 -0.21 -13.61
C PRO A 31 3.14 0.06 -12.24
N GLY A 32 2.85 1.22 -11.63
CA GLY A 32 3.34 1.54 -10.28
C GLY A 32 2.72 0.67 -9.19
N GLY A 33 1.41 0.41 -9.28
CA GLY A 33 0.73 -0.50 -8.35
C GLY A 33 1.24 -1.94 -8.48
N MET A 34 1.54 -2.41 -9.69
CA MET A 34 2.14 -3.72 -9.91
C MET A 34 3.53 -3.85 -9.30
N VAL A 35 4.34 -2.78 -9.34
CA VAL A 35 5.64 -2.73 -8.63
C VAL A 35 5.45 -2.85 -7.12
N LEU A 36 4.42 -2.19 -6.56
CA LEU A 36 4.08 -2.34 -5.15
C LEU A 36 3.68 -3.78 -4.81
N ILE A 37 2.84 -4.42 -5.62
CA ILE A 37 2.44 -5.82 -5.41
C ILE A 37 3.67 -6.74 -5.45
N PHE A 38 4.55 -6.56 -6.44
CA PHE A 38 5.78 -7.35 -6.53
C PHE A 38 6.70 -7.15 -5.33
N LEU A 39 6.90 -5.89 -4.90
CA LEU A 39 7.74 -5.58 -3.73
C LEU A 39 7.15 -6.18 -2.46
N ALA A 40 5.83 -6.09 -2.29
CA ALA A 40 5.10 -6.68 -1.18
C ALA A 40 5.28 -8.21 -1.12
N LEU A 41 5.19 -8.90 -2.27
CA LEU A 41 5.44 -10.35 -2.34
C LEU A 41 6.88 -10.71 -1.97
N ILE A 42 7.87 -9.89 -2.38
CA ILE A 42 9.27 -10.12 -2.01
C ILE A 42 9.46 -9.99 -0.50
N ILE A 43 8.84 -8.98 0.12
CA ILE A 43 8.90 -8.78 1.58
C ILE A 43 8.30 -9.99 2.30
N GLU A 44 7.13 -10.46 1.87
CA GLU A 44 6.47 -11.65 2.45
C GLU A 44 7.34 -12.91 2.35
N ILE A 45 8.00 -13.11 1.21
CA ILE A 45 8.90 -14.27 1.01
C ILE A 45 10.11 -14.20 1.94
N ILE A 46 10.61 -12.98 2.21
CA ILE A 46 11.74 -12.78 3.14
C ILE A 46 11.28 -13.03 4.58
N ASP A 47 10.10 -12.56 4.96
CA ASP A 47 9.49 -12.75 6.29
C ASP A 47 9.26 -14.24 6.62
N TRP A 48 8.97 -15.06 5.62
CA TRP A 48 8.89 -16.52 5.78
C TRP A 48 10.22 -17.22 6.10
N ILE A 49 11.35 -16.52 6.08
CA ILE A 49 12.65 -17.07 6.45
C ILE A 49 12.91 -16.70 7.91
N PRO A 50 12.70 -17.61 8.89
CA PRO A 50 12.79 -17.30 10.31
C PRO A 50 14.25 -17.12 10.74
N LEU A 51 14.83 -15.95 10.45
CA LEU A 51 16.19 -15.59 10.77
C LEU A 51 16.20 -14.29 11.59
N PRO A 52 16.43 -14.36 12.92
CA PRO A 52 16.16 -13.27 13.86
C PRO A 52 16.98 -11.99 13.63
N LEU A 53 18.07 -12.06 12.86
CA LEU A 53 18.88 -10.90 12.49
C LEU A 53 18.53 -10.33 11.11
N ILE A 54 17.89 -11.14 10.26
CA ILE A 54 17.48 -10.73 8.92
C ILE A 54 16.19 -9.91 9.00
N ASP A 55 15.24 -10.30 9.85
CA ASP A 55 13.98 -9.57 10.05
C ASP A 55 14.25 -8.09 10.36
N GLN A 56 15.00 -7.77 11.42
CA GLN A 56 15.19 -6.36 11.79
C GLN A 56 16.08 -5.55 10.83
N ILE A 57 17.04 -6.18 10.15
CA ILE A 57 18.03 -5.46 9.32
C ILE A 57 17.57 -5.34 7.87
N ILE A 58 16.80 -6.30 7.36
CA ILE A 58 16.42 -6.39 5.94
C ILE A 58 14.92 -6.14 5.77
N GLU A 59 14.07 -6.75 6.58
CA GLU A 59 12.61 -6.59 6.46
C GLU A 59 12.19 -5.16 6.77
N LEU A 60 12.64 -4.59 7.89
CA LEU A 60 12.23 -3.25 8.34
C LEU A 60 12.57 -2.14 7.32
N PRO A 61 13.78 -2.07 6.73
CA PRO A 61 14.05 -1.10 5.66
C PRO A 61 13.22 -1.33 4.39
N LEU A 62 12.97 -2.59 4.01
CA LEU A 62 12.14 -2.89 2.84
C LEU A 62 10.68 -2.50 3.07
N GLU A 63 10.16 -2.75 4.28
CA GLU A 63 8.82 -2.36 4.70
C GLU A 63 8.67 -0.83 4.68
N LEU A 64 9.66 -0.10 5.22
CA LEU A 64 9.72 1.37 5.15
C LEU A 64 9.74 1.88 3.72
N MET A 65 10.55 1.27 2.86
CA MET A 65 10.61 1.62 1.43
C MET A 65 9.27 1.36 0.75
N PHE A 66 8.61 0.24 1.04
CA PHE A 66 7.28 -0.09 0.54
C PHE A 66 6.25 0.95 0.97
N ILE A 67 6.25 1.37 2.24
CA ILE A 67 5.37 2.44 2.74
C ILE A 67 5.56 3.74 1.96
N VAL A 68 6.81 4.16 1.77
CA VAL A 68 7.14 5.40 1.04
C VAL A 68 6.64 5.31 -0.41
N LEU A 69 6.94 4.22 -1.10
CA LEU A 69 6.49 4.01 -2.47
C LEU A 69 4.96 3.96 -2.57
N LEU A 70 4.31 3.30 -1.62
CA LEU A 70 2.85 3.21 -1.57
C LEU A 70 2.24 4.60 -1.42
N VAL A 71 2.68 5.41 -0.45
CA VAL A 71 2.22 6.80 -0.31
C VAL A 71 2.45 7.63 -1.57
N VAL A 72 3.60 7.48 -2.22
CA VAL A 72 3.96 8.25 -3.43
C VAL A 72 3.08 7.86 -4.63
N ILE A 73 2.89 6.57 -4.86
CA ILE A 73 2.17 6.03 -6.03
C ILE A 73 0.66 6.14 -5.83
N THR A 74 0.15 5.75 -4.66
CA THR A 74 -1.29 5.67 -4.40
C THR A 74 -1.87 6.94 -3.79
N LYS A 75 -1.01 7.89 -3.40
CA LYS A 75 -1.39 9.18 -2.80
C LYS A 75 -2.32 9.03 -1.60
N THR A 76 -2.23 7.89 -0.92
CA THR A 76 -2.99 7.57 0.29
C THR A 76 -2.43 8.35 1.48
N SER A 77 -3.28 8.61 2.48
CA SER A 77 -2.85 9.28 3.69
C SER A 77 -1.91 8.39 4.50
N PHE A 78 -0.83 8.94 5.04
CA PHE A 78 0.03 8.22 5.99
C PHE A 78 -0.76 7.66 7.19
N LYS A 79 -1.87 8.32 7.56
CA LYS A 79 -2.77 7.89 8.64
C LYS A 79 -3.43 6.54 8.36
N SER A 80 -3.71 6.20 7.09
CA SER A 80 -4.31 4.91 6.74
C SER A 80 -3.30 3.77 6.81
N LEU A 81 -2.00 4.07 6.87
CA LEU A 81 -0.93 3.07 6.95
C LEU A 81 -0.52 2.76 8.39
N LEU A 82 -0.91 3.59 9.36
CA LEU A 82 -0.56 3.42 10.76
C LEU A 82 -1.23 2.19 11.37
N ILE A 83 -2.51 1.95 11.07
CA ILE A 83 -3.27 0.82 11.61
C ILE A 83 -2.71 -0.52 11.10
N PRO A 84 -2.53 -0.73 9.78
CA PRO A 84 -1.87 -1.93 9.28
C PRO A 84 -0.48 -2.15 9.87
N PHE A 85 0.33 -1.08 10.02
CA PHE A 85 1.66 -1.16 10.61
C PHE A 85 1.64 -1.62 12.08
N ILE A 86 0.66 -1.18 12.87
CA ILE A 86 0.52 -1.62 14.27
C ILE A 86 0.04 -3.08 14.33
N ILE A 87 -0.89 -3.45 13.46
CA ILE A 87 -1.40 -4.82 13.36
C ILE A 87 -0.26 -5.80 13.00
N GLU A 88 0.66 -5.39 12.13
CA GLU A 88 1.88 -6.14 11.78
C GLU A 88 2.77 -6.49 12.97
N ARG A 89 2.77 -5.66 14.02
CA ARG A 89 3.61 -5.92 15.20
C ARG A 89 2.99 -6.96 16.14
N ILE A 90 1.82 -7.51 15.80
CA ILE A 90 1.16 -8.59 16.54
C ILE A 90 1.50 -9.91 15.83
N PRO A 91 2.37 -10.76 16.40
CA PRO A 91 2.88 -11.98 15.74
C PRO A 91 1.78 -12.91 15.22
N ILE A 92 0.66 -12.98 15.96
CA ILE A 92 -0.47 -13.85 15.63
C ILE A 92 -1.18 -13.40 14.34
N ILE A 93 -1.15 -12.10 14.01
CA ILE A 93 -1.87 -11.55 12.86
C ILE A 93 -0.97 -11.55 11.61
N SER A 94 0.32 -11.24 11.77
CA SER A 94 1.30 -11.33 10.69
C SER A 94 1.43 -12.75 10.14
N ASP A 95 1.33 -13.76 11.01
CA ASP A 95 1.42 -15.18 10.60
C ASP A 95 0.24 -15.65 9.72
N ILE A 96 -0.90 -14.97 9.77
CA ILE A 96 -2.17 -15.43 9.14
C ILE A 96 -2.53 -14.62 7.89
N LEU A 97 -2.19 -13.33 7.87
CA LEU A 97 -2.60 -12.42 6.81
C LEU A 97 -1.40 -11.72 6.20
N PRO A 98 -1.21 -11.78 4.87
CA PRO A 98 -0.21 -11.00 4.18
C PRO A 98 -0.49 -9.53 4.44
N THR A 99 0.41 -8.88 5.14
CA THR A 99 0.15 -7.61 5.82
C THR A 99 0.06 -6.44 4.85
N TRP A 100 0.71 -6.57 3.70
CA TRP A 100 0.54 -5.71 2.53
C TRP A 100 -0.88 -5.75 1.95
N LEU A 101 -1.58 -6.88 2.06
CA LEU A 101 -2.95 -7.04 1.56
C LEU A 101 -3.91 -6.17 2.37
N ILE A 102 -3.69 -6.05 3.69
CA ILE A 102 -4.44 -5.12 4.55
C ILE A 102 -4.23 -3.69 4.05
N ARG A 103 -2.98 -3.28 3.79
CA ARG A 103 -2.63 -1.92 3.35
C ARG A 103 -3.22 -1.55 1.97
N MET A 104 -3.48 -2.53 1.11
CA MET A 104 -4.03 -2.31 -0.22
C MET A 104 -5.57 -2.25 -0.24
N PHE A 105 -6.23 -2.99 0.65
CA PHE A 105 -7.68 -3.16 0.62
C PHE A 105 -8.46 -2.43 1.72
N VAL A 106 -7.77 -1.92 2.75
CA VAL A 106 -8.35 -1.28 3.96
C VAL A 106 -7.77 0.13 4.14
#